data_AF-A0AAW0AFR5-F1
#
_entry.id   AF-A0AAW0AFR5-F1
#
_cell.length_a   1.000
_cell.length_b   1.000
_cell.length_c   1.000
_cell.angle_alpha   90.00
_cell.angle_beta   90.00
_cell.angle_gamma   90.00
#
_symmetry.space_group_name_H-M   'P 1'
#
loop_
_entity.id
_entity.type
_entity.pdbx_description
1 polymer ?
#
loop_
_entity_poly.entity_id
_entity_poly.type
_entity_poly.pdbx_seq_one_letter_code
_entity_poly.pdbx_strand_id
1 'polypeptide(L)'
;MIMKFKPRKDTVEQERHFVSVNGKPFYVPAMTVAEFCQTYDLGENIRNRLEDEEFRTAGSLLEVSEATLQTAGFKSGQIADIKKALKEFLIAHSSLATPTKDIRSPA
;
A
#
# COMPACT_ATOMS: atom_id res chain seq x y z
N MET A 1 37.25 -5.10 32.06
CA MET A 1 37.27 -5.28 30.59
C MET A 1 36.27 -6.36 30.24
N ILE A 2 35.70 -6.34 29.01
CA ILE A 2 34.82 -7.37 28.41
C ILE A 2 33.34 -7.18 28.78
N MET A 3 32.34 -7.02 27.90
CA MET A 3 32.26 -6.87 26.44
C MET A 3 30.95 -6.14 26.13
N LYS A 4 30.98 -5.15 25.24
CA LYS A 4 29.79 -4.52 24.65
C LYS A 4 29.12 -5.53 23.72
N PHE A 5 27.94 -6.03 24.09
CA PHE A 5 27.07 -6.72 23.16
C PHE A 5 26.36 -5.68 22.27
N LYS A 6 26.86 -5.52 21.05
CA LYS A 6 26.08 -4.96 19.93
C LYS A 6 25.22 -6.10 19.37
N PRO A 7 23.88 -5.99 19.34
CA PRO A 7 23.10 -6.89 18.51
C PRO A 7 23.38 -6.59 17.04
N ARG A 8 23.74 -7.64 16.29
CA ARG A 8 24.01 -7.64 14.85
C ARG A 8 22.71 -7.34 14.09
N LYS A 9 22.86 -6.54 13.03
CA LYS A 9 21.83 -6.23 12.04
C LYS A 9 21.72 -7.38 11.03
N ASP A 10 21.05 -8.47 11.35
CA ASP A 10 20.79 -9.54 10.37
C ASP A 10 19.48 -10.26 10.69
N THR A 11 18.36 -9.56 10.55
CA THR A 11 17.08 -10.20 10.29
C THR A 11 16.29 -9.27 9.40
N VAL A 12 16.52 -9.40 8.09
CA VAL A 12 15.52 -9.00 7.09
C VAL A 12 14.41 -10.04 7.24
N GLU A 13 13.61 -9.92 8.32
CA GLU A 13 12.25 -10.42 8.25
C GLU A 13 11.62 -9.57 7.17
N GLN A 14 11.43 -10.18 6.00
CA GLN A 14 10.60 -9.61 4.96
C GLN A 14 9.21 -9.55 5.57
N GLU A 15 8.92 -8.47 6.31
CA GLU A 15 7.66 -8.21 7.00
C GLU A 15 6.57 -8.20 5.93
N ARG A 16 5.98 -9.36 5.68
CA ARG A 16 4.81 -9.48 4.81
C ARG A 16 3.67 -8.93 5.64
N HIS A 17 3.24 -7.71 5.31
CA HIS A 17 2.08 -7.11 5.95
C HIS A 17 0.85 -7.89 5.48
N PHE A 18 0.16 -8.46 6.45
CA PHE A 18 -1.15 -9.05 6.23
C PHE A 18 -2.17 -7.94 6.15
N VAL A 19 -2.84 -7.82 5.01
CA VAL A 19 -3.86 -6.80 4.80
C VAL A 19 -5.15 -7.48 4.39
N SER A 20 -6.24 -7.19 5.09
CA SER A 20 -7.54 -7.79 4.81
C SER A 20 -8.38 -6.85 3.96
N VAL A 21 -8.26 -6.95 2.64
CA VAL A 21 -9.02 -6.10 1.71
C VAL A 21 -10.31 -6.84 1.32
N ASN A 22 -11.48 -6.28 1.64
CA ASN A 22 -12.79 -6.91 1.43
C ASN A 22 -12.92 -8.31 2.05
N GLY A 23 -12.33 -8.52 3.24
CA GLY A 23 -12.37 -9.80 3.95
C GLY A 23 -11.49 -10.90 3.34
N LYS A 24 -10.70 -10.57 2.31
CA LYS A 24 -9.70 -11.49 1.74
C LYS A 24 -8.31 -11.13 2.25
N PRO A 25 -7.56 -12.12 2.76
CA PRO A 25 -6.19 -11.90 3.18
C PRO A 25 -5.28 -11.70 1.96
N PHE A 26 -4.62 -10.56 1.89
CA PHE A 26 -3.57 -10.27 0.92
C PHE A 26 -2.22 -10.21 1.62
N TYR A 27 -1.25 -10.88 1.01
CA TYR A 27 0.15 -10.74 1.39
C TYR A 27 0.76 -9.68 0.49
N VAL A 28 0.94 -8.48 1.02
CA VAL A 28 1.66 -7.41 0.34
C VAL A 28 3.04 -7.27 0.97
N PRO A 29 4.08 -6.98 0.18
CA PRO A 29 5.37 -6.62 0.74
C PRO A 29 5.20 -5.36 1.60
N ALA A 30 5.94 -5.26 2.71
CA ALA A 30 6.08 -4.01 3.45
C ALA A 30 6.77 -2.98 2.56
N MET A 31 5.97 -2.26 1.77
CA MET A 31 6.38 -1.11 0.98
C MET A 31 6.01 0.15 1.77
N THR A 32 6.99 1.03 1.96
CA THR A 32 6.76 2.32 2.62
C THR A 32 5.91 3.23 1.74
N VAL A 33 5.24 4.22 2.35
CA VAL A 33 4.49 5.23 1.58
C VAL A 33 5.40 5.99 0.62
N ALA A 34 6.63 6.30 1.02
CA ALA A 34 7.60 6.97 0.16
C ALA A 34 7.91 6.15 -1.11
N GLU A 35 8.16 4.85 -0.94
CA GLU A 35 8.41 3.93 -2.07
C GLU A 35 7.17 3.73 -2.93
N PHE A 36 5.98 3.65 -2.33
CA PHE A 36 4.71 3.55 -3.04
C PHE A 36 4.46 4.82 -3.88
N CYS A 37 4.60 6.00 -3.29
CA CYS A 37 4.45 7.26 -4.01
C CYS A 37 5.47 7.39 -5.14
N GLN A 38 6.71 6.94 -4.95
CA GLN A 38 7.72 6.94 -6.00
C GLN A 38 7.42 5.92 -7.11
N THR A 39 6.92 4.74 -6.76
CA THR A 39 6.63 3.66 -7.73
C THR A 39 5.45 4.02 -8.64
N TYR A 40 4.44 4.70 -8.09
CA TYR A 40 3.21 5.06 -8.81
C TYR A 40 3.15 6.54 -9.20
N ASP A 41 4.28 7.25 -9.11
CA ASP A 41 4.40 8.68 -9.46
C ASP A 41 3.33 9.56 -8.78
N LEU A 42 3.03 9.26 -7.51
CA LEU A 42 2.14 10.09 -6.71
C LEU A 42 2.91 11.35 -6.31
N GLY A 43 2.43 12.51 -6.76
CA GLY A 43 3.10 13.79 -6.54
C GLY A 43 3.40 14.08 -5.05
N GLU A 44 4.41 14.92 -4.79
CA GLU A 44 4.91 15.24 -3.45
C GLU A 44 3.82 15.70 -2.47
N ASN A 45 2.79 16.38 -2.95
CA ASN A 45 1.64 16.78 -2.13
C ASN A 45 0.88 15.60 -1.53
N ILE A 46 0.77 14.49 -2.26
CA ILE A 46 0.12 13.28 -1.77
C ILE A 46 1.03 12.61 -0.75
N ARG A 47 2.30 12.46 -1.08
CA ARG A 47 3.31 11.86 -0.19
C ARG A 47 3.37 12.58 1.16
N ASN A 48 3.55 13.90 1.16
CA ASN A 48 3.69 14.68 2.40
C ASN A 48 2.47 14.52 3.29
N ARG A 49 1.26 14.54 2.71
CA ARG A 49 0.02 14.33 3.48
C ARG A 49 -0.11 12.93 4.04
N LEU A 50 0.30 11.93 3.27
CA LEU A 50 0.29 10.56 3.77
C LEU A 50 1.28 10.38 4.92
N GLU A 51 2.43 11.08 4.88
CA GLU A 51 3.39 11.13 6.00
C GLU A 51 2.83 11.91 7.21
N ASP A 52 2.10 13.02 6.99
CA ASP A 52 1.42 13.80 8.04
C ASP A 52 0.33 12.98 8.76
N GLU A 53 -0.43 12.16 8.03
CA GLU A 53 -1.47 11.28 8.58
C GLU A 53 -0.89 9.99 9.22
N GLU A 54 0.43 9.93 9.41
CA GLU A 54 1.16 8.82 9.99
C GLU A 54 0.99 7.47 9.24
N PHE A 55 0.63 7.50 7.95
CA PHE A 55 0.62 6.29 7.12
C PHE A 55 2.05 5.85 6.85
N ARG A 56 2.44 4.73 7.44
CA ARG A 56 3.81 4.20 7.31
C ARG A 56 3.99 3.24 6.14
N THR A 57 2.95 2.51 5.76
CA THR A 57 3.02 1.48 4.72
C THR A 57 1.88 1.59 3.71
N ALA A 58 2.12 1.12 2.48
CA ALA A 58 1.10 0.97 1.46
C ALA A 58 -0.03 0.02 1.90
N GLY A 59 0.29 -0.95 2.76
CA GLY A 59 -0.69 -1.87 3.33
C GLY A 59 -1.75 -1.17 4.17
N SER A 60 -1.34 -0.24 5.05
CA SER A 60 -2.28 0.56 5.85
C SER A 60 -3.19 1.40 4.95
N LEU A 61 -2.68 1.94 3.84
CA LEU A 61 -3.46 2.70 2.86
C LEU A 61 -4.53 1.88 2.14
N LEU A 62 -4.34 0.57 2.01
CA LEU A 62 -5.35 -0.33 1.42
C LEU A 62 -6.57 -0.53 2.32
N GLU A 63 -6.42 -0.34 3.64
CA GLU A 63 -7.52 -0.45 4.61
C GLU A 63 -8.27 0.89 4.75
N VAL A 64 -7.72 1.97 4.21
CA VAL A 64 -8.29 3.31 4.29
C VAL A 64 -9.43 3.48 3.29
N SER A 65 -10.57 3.93 3.78
CA SER A 65 -11.73 4.23 2.93
C SER A 65 -11.59 5.59 2.21
N GLU A 66 -12.32 5.78 1.12
CA GLU A 66 -12.38 7.08 0.44
C GLU A 66 -12.83 8.21 1.39
N ALA A 67 -13.80 7.93 2.27
CA ALA A 67 -14.30 8.91 3.23
C ALA A 67 -13.19 9.35 4.20
N THR A 68 -12.31 8.43 4.59
CA THR A 68 -11.16 8.74 5.43
C THR A 68 -10.16 9.64 4.69
N LEU A 69 -9.87 9.37 3.42
CA LEU A 69 -9.01 10.24 2.59
C LEU A 69 -9.64 11.63 2.37
N GLN A 70 -10.96 11.72 2.21
CA GLN A 70 -11.65 13.01 2.15
C GLN A 70 -11.55 13.77 3.46
N THR A 71 -11.66 13.08 4.60
CA THR A 71 -11.55 13.67 5.94
C THR A 71 -10.12 14.15 6.22
N ALA A 72 -9.11 13.44 5.71
CA ALA A 72 -7.69 13.84 5.69
C ALA A 72 -7.41 15.02 4.73
N GLY A 73 -8.43 15.55 4.05
CA GLY A 73 -8.33 16.76 3.23
C GLY A 73 -7.79 16.53 1.82
N PHE A 74 -7.72 15.29 1.33
CA PHE A 74 -7.34 15.00 -0.06
C PHE A 74 -8.44 15.48 -1.03
N LYS A 75 -8.01 16.04 -2.17
CA LYS A 75 -8.93 16.44 -3.25
C LYS A 75 -9.41 15.22 -4.02
N SER A 76 -10.59 15.28 -4.62
CA SER A 76 -11.16 14.16 -5.42
C SER A 76 -10.21 13.62 -6.50
N GLY A 77 -9.46 14.50 -7.17
CA GLY A 77 -8.42 14.09 -8.14
C GLY A 77 -7.29 13.30 -7.50
N GLN A 78 -6.76 13.78 -6.36
CA GLN A 78 -5.71 13.08 -5.62
C GLN A 78 -6.20 11.72 -5.09
N ILE A 79 -7.45 11.64 -4.65
CA ILE A 79 -8.04 10.39 -4.19
C ILE A 79 -8.18 9.40 -5.34
N ALA A 80 -8.56 9.86 -6.54
CA ALA A 80 -8.59 9.02 -7.72
C ALA A 80 -7.20 8.47 -8.08
N ASP A 81 -6.15 9.30 -7.99
CA ASP A 81 -4.77 8.88 -8.23
C ASP A 81 -4.29 7.85 -7.19
N ILE A 82 -4.53 8.11 -5.89
CA ILE A 82 -4.20 7.17 -4.80
C ILE A 82 -4.93 5.84 -5.01
N LYS A 83 -6.23 5.87 -5.31
CA LYS A 83 -7.02 4.65 -5.55
C LYS A 83 -6.53 3.87 -6.76
N LYS A 84 -6.15 4.57 -7.82
CA LYS A 84 -5.58 3.94 -9.01
C LYS A 84 -4.27 3.24 -8.66
N ALA A 85 -3.37 3.94 -7.98
CA ALA A 85 -2.09 3.39 -7.52
C ALA A 85 -2.29 2.17 -6.59
N LEU A 86 -3.22 2.24 -5.64
CA LEU A 86 -3.55 1.13 -4.73
C LEU A 86 -4.12 -0.07 -5.49
N LYS A 87 -4.93 0.17 -6.53
CA LYS A 87 -5.46 -0.90 -7.40
C LYS A 87 -4.33 -1.55 -8.20
N GLU A 88 -3.40 -0.78 -8.74
CA GLU A 88 -2.24 -1.31 -9.46
C GLU A 88 -1.29 -2.07 -8.54
N PHE A 89 -1.07 -1.57 -7.32
CA PHE A 89 -0.33 -2.26 -6.26
C PHE A 89 -0.97 -3.57 -5.86
N LEU A 90 -2.28 -3.59 -5.65
CA LEU A 90 -3.01 -4.83 -5.45
C LEU A 90 -2.80 -5.76 -6.63
N ILE A 91 -2.99 -5.34 -7.88
CA ILE A 91 -2.83 -6.22 -9.05
C ILE A 91 -1.40 -6.79 -9.16
N ALA A 92 -0.38 -5.96 -8.92
CA ALA A 92 1.03 -6.34 -9.00
C ALA A 92 1.41 -7.37 -7.92
N HIS A 93 0.80 -7.29 -6.73
CA HIS A 93 1.09 -8.15 -5.60
C HIS A 93 0.03 -9.25 -5.37
N SER A 94 -1.12 -9.15 -6.02
CA SER A 94 -2.22 -10.12 -5.96
C SER A 94 -2.01 -11.25 -6.96
N SER A 95 -0.82 -11.85 -7.01
CA SER A 95 -0.53 -13.05 -7.83
C SER A 95 -1.46 -14.26 -7.51
N LEU A 96 -2.48 -14.10 -6.67
CA LEU A 96 -3.54 -15.05 -6.35
C LEU A 96 -4.97 -14.56 -6.63
N ALA A 97 -5.18 -13.36 -7.16
CA ALA A 97 -6.50 -12.92 -7.63
C ALA A 97 -6.50 -12.94 -9.16
N THR A 98 -6.81 -14.12 -9.70
CA THR A 98 -7.04 -14.37 -11.13
C THR A 98 -7.74 -13.18 -11.81
N PRO A 99 -7.27 -12.73 -12.99
CA PRO A 99 -8.07 -11.84 -13.83
C PRO A 99 -9.24 -12.66 -14.35
N THR A 100 -10.40 -12.60 -13.69
CA THR A 100 -11.65 -13.03 -14.32
C THR A 100 -12.05 -11.93 -15.30
N LYS A 101 -11.28 -11.86 -16.39
CA LYS A 101 -11.59 -11.14 -17.61
C LYS A 101 -12.82 -11.81 -18.22
N ASP A 102 -13.86 -11.01 -18.41
CA ASP A 102 -14.93 -11.20 -19.39
C ASP A 102 -15.66 -12.56 -19.39
N ILE A 103 -16.76 -12.65 -18.64
CA ILE A 103 -17.94 -13.39 -19.13
C ILE A 103 -18.80 -12.38 -19.90
N ARG A 104 -18.32 -11.97 -21.08
CA ARG A 104 -19.21 -11.65 -22.20
C ARG A 104 -19.18 -12.89 -23.08
N SER A 105 -20.20 -13.72 -22.92
CA SER A 105 -20.54 -14.75 -23.90
C SER A 105 -21.43 -14.10 -24.97
N PRO A 106 -21.00 -14.06 -26.24
CA PRO A 106 -21.94 -14.10 -27.35
C PRO A 106 -21.67 -15.37 -28.16
N ALA A 107 -22.63 -16.29 -28.13
CA ALA A 107 -22.91 -17.24 -29.20
C ALA A 107 -24.37 -17.67 -29.06
#